data_AF-A0A1E5W6U3-F1
#
_entry.id   AF-A0A1E5W6U3-F1
#
_cell.length_a   1.000
_cell.length_b   1.000
_cell.length_c   1.000
_cell.angle_alpha   90.00
_cell.angle_beta   90.00
_cell.angle_gamma   90.00
#
_symmetry.space_group_name_H-M   'P 1'
#
loop_
_entity.id
_entity.type
_entity.pdbx_description
1 polymer ?
#
loop_
_entity_poly.entity_id
_entity_poly.type
_entity_poly.pdbx_seq_one_letter_code
_entity_poly.pdbx_strand_id
1 'polypeptide(L)'
;MRGAFGKPQGTCARVDIGQVLLSVRCKDSNAPHASEALRRAKFKFPGRQKIIESRKWGFTKFSRADYLRYKSEGRIMPDGVNAKV
;
A
#
# COMPACT_ATOMS: atom_id res chain seq x y z
N MET A 1 36.20 16.74 19.41
CA MET A 1 36.03 15.27 19.49
C MET A 1 36.84 14.63 18.37
N ARG A 2 38.03 14.06 18.65
CA ARG A 2 38.90 13.46 17.62
C ARG A 2 38.48 12.02 17.36
N GLY A 3 38.30 11.60 16.10
CA GLY A 3 38.02 10.20 15.74
C GLY A 3 36.58 9.71 15.90
N ALA A 4 35.57 10.59 15.75
CA ALA A 4 34.16 10.28 16.04
C ALA A 4 33.37 9.66 14.86
N PHE A 5 34.01 9.02 13.88
CA PHE A 5 33.28 8.34 12.80
C PHE A 5 32.64 7.06 13.33
N GLY A 6 31.32 6.93 13.14
CA GLY A 6 30.53 5.83 13.71
C GLY A 6 30.74 4.50 12.99
N LYS A 7 30.41 3.40 13.70
CA LYS A 7 30.23 2.07 13.10
C LYS A 7 28.76 1.87 12.70
N PRO A 8 28.45 1.00 11.73
CA PRO A 8 27.07 0.70 11.37
C PRO A 8 26.34 0.02 12.56
N GLN A 9 25.26 0.64 13.02
CA GLN A 9 24.42 0.12 14.12
C GLN A 9 23.10 -0.48 13.62
N GLY A 10 22.63 -0.06 12.46
CA GLY A 10 21.38 -0.54 11.89
C GLY A 10 21.07 0.10 10.54
N THR A 11 20.00 -0.40 9.91
CA THR A 11 19.46 0.11 8.65
C THR A 11 18.16 0.86 8.87
N CYS A 12 17.87 1.84 8.02
CA CYS A 12 16.61 2.57 8.05
C CYS A 12 16.02 2.71 6.63
N ALA A 13 14.69 2.82 6.56
CA ALA A 13 14.00 3.17 5.32
C ALA A 13 13.77 4.69 5.28
N ARG A 14 14.24 5.33 4.20
CA ARG A 14 13.94 6.75 3.92
C ARG A 14 12.60 6.83 3.22
N VAL A 15 11.73 7.74 3.69
CA VAL A 15 10.36 7.86 3.21
C VAL A 15 10.01 9.32 2.93
N ASP A 16 9.38 9.56 1.78
CA ASP A 16 8.97 10.89 1.33
C ASP A 16 7.53 11.20 1.74
N ILE A 17 7.17 12.49 1.67
CA ILE A 17 5.80 12.94 1.93
C ILE A 17 4.87 12.36 0.86
N GLY A 18 3.83 11.64 1.30
CA GLY A 18 2.87 10.99 0.41
C GLY A 18 3.30 9.62 -0.11
N GLN A 19 4.49 9.14 0.26
CA GLN A 19 4.91 7.78 -0.06
C GLN A 19 4.08 6.75 0.73
N VAL A 20 3.66 5.69 0.04
CA VAL A 20 2.91 4.60 0.64
C VAL A 20 3.85 3.68 1.41
N LEU A 21 3.58 3.47 2.70
CA LEU A 21 4.36 2.59 3.56
C LEU A 21 3.85 1.14 3.53
N LEU A 22 2.54 0.98 3.74
CA LEU A 22 1.87 -0.31 3.80
C LEU A 22 0.64 -0.29 2.90
N SER A 23 0.35 -1.41 2.25
CA SER A 23 -0.82 -1.60 1.40
C SER A 23 -1.46 -2.95 1.70
N VAL A 24 -2.78 -2.97 1.85
CA VAL A 24 -3.56 -4.18 2.12
C VAL A 24 -4.68 -4.29 1.09
N ARG A 25 -4.87 -5.48 0.52
CA ARG A 25 -6.01 -5.82 -0.33
C ARG A 25 -6.90 -6.79 0.42
N CYS A 26 -8.17 -6.44 0.57
CA CYS A 26 -9.18 -7.30 1.17
C CYS A 26 -10.50 -7.19 0.39
N LYS A 27 -11.45 -8.06 0.71
CA LYS A 27 -12.85 -7.90 0.25
C LYS A 27 -13.46 -6.69 0.95
N ASP A 28 -14.43 -6.05 0.31
CA ASP A 28 -15.08 -4.85 0.86
C ASP A 28 -15.74 -5.11 2.23
N SER A 29 -16.19 -6.35 2.50
CA SER A 29 -16.70 -6.76 3.82
C SER A 29 -15.69 -6.59 4.96
N ASN A 30 -14.40 -6.68 4.66
CA ASN A 30 -13.33 -6.65 5.66
C ASN A 30 -12.62 -5.28 5.73
N ALA A 31 -13.10 -4.28 4.97
CA ALA A 31 -12.54 -2.94 4.97
C ALA A 31 -12.47 -2.31 6.38
N PRO A 32 -13.50 -2.42 7.25
CA PRO A 32 -13.43 -1.87 8.61
C PRO A 32 -12.30 -2.49 9.45
N HIS A 33 -12.10 -3.82 9.32
CA HIS A 33 -11.04 -4.52 10.02
C HIS A 33 -9.65 -4.14 9.51
N ALA A 34 -9.50 -3.96 8.19
CA ALA A 34 -8.24 -3.51 7.61
C ALA A 34 -7.89 -2.07 8.04
N SER A 35 -8.89 -1.17 8.09
CA SER A 35 -8.71 0.21 8.55
C SER A 35 -8.26 0.26 10.02
N GLU A 36 -8.89 -0.53 10.90
CA GLU A 36 -8.50 -0.63 12.31
C GLU A 36 -7.09 -1.23 12.48
N ALA A 37 -6.73 -2.24 11.70
CA ALA A 37 -5.38 -2.80 11.72
C ALA A 37 -4.31 -1.76 11.32
N LEU A 38 -4.57 -0.97 10.27
CA LEU A 38 -3.67 0.12 9.86
C LEU A 38 -3.63 1.26 10.88
N ARG A 39 -4.74 1.54 11.56
CA ARG A 39 -4.78 2.50 12.68
C ARG A 39 -3.88 2.06 13.83
N ARG A 40 -3.88 0.77 14.17
CA ARG A 40 -2.97 0.23 15.20
C ARG A 40 -1.51 0.23 14.75
N ALA A 41 -1.25 -0.14 13.49
CA ALA A 41 0.10 -0.13 12.92
C ALA A 41 0.71 1.27 12.92
N LYS A 42 -0.11 2.31 12.66
CA LYS A 42 0.32 3.71 12.72
C LYS A 42 0.96 4.09 14.06
N PHE A 43 0.54 3.52 15.18
CA PHE A 43 1.16 3.81 16.50
C PHE A 43 2.59 3.31 16.64
N LYS A 44 3.06 2.45 15.73
CA LYS A 44 4.44 1.93 15.71
C LYS A 44 5.38 2.77 14.84
N PHE A 45 4.84 3.72 14.07
CA PHE A 45 5.63 4.61 13.23
C PHE A 45 5.72 6.01 13.85
N PRO A 46 6.89 6.66 13.80
CA PRO A 46 7.00 8.06 14.21
C PRO A 46 6.28 8.98 13.22
N GLY A 47 5.76 10.12 13.70
CA GLY A 47 5.14 11.16 12.86
C GLY A 47 3.63 10.95 12.60
N ARG A 48 3.11 11.58 11.54
CA ARG A 48 1.68 11.55 11.19
C ARG A 48 1.43 10.79 9.89
N GLN A 49 0.88 9.60 10.01
CA GLN A 49 0.43 8.81 8.86
C GLN A 49 -1.06 9.01 8.58
N LYS A 50 -1.45 8.92 7.31
CA LYS A 50 -2.84 8.93 6.85
C LYS A 50 -3.21 7.52 6.37
N ILE A 51 -4.43 7.09 6.69
CA ILE A 51 -5.03 5.87 6.15
C ILE A 51 -5.95 6.32 5.01
N ILE A 52 -5.79 5.70 3.85
CA ILE A 52 -6.50 6.09 2.63
C ILE A 52 -7.03 4.83 1.96
N GLU A 53 -8.31 4.86 1.58
CA GLU A 53 -8.89 3.83 0.73
C GLU A 53 -8.62 4.16 -0.74
N SER A 54 -8.02 3.21 -1.45
CA SER A 54 -7.68 3.38 -2.86
C SER A 54 -8.92 3.23 -3.74
N ARG A 55 -9.04 4.10 -4.75
CA ARG A 55 -10.03 3.96 -5.85
C ARG A 55 -9.66 2.88 -6.86
N LYS A 56 -8.47 2.27 -6.72
CA LYS A 56 -7.98 1.21 -7.61
C LYS A 56 -8.52 -0.15 -7.23
N TRP A 57 -8.51 -1.08 -8.18
CA TRP A 57 -8.83 -2.48 -7.92
C TRP A 57 -7.63 -3.19 -7.29
N GLY A 58 -7.55 -3.17 -5.95
CA GLY A 58 -6.45 -3.78 -5.21
C GLY A 58 -5.10 -3.14 -5.55
N PHE A 59 -4.11 -3.97 -5.93
CA PHE A 59 -2.76 -3.52 -6.28
C PHE A 59 -2.55 -3.33 -7.79
N THR A 60 -3.64 -3.33 -8.56
CA THR A 60 -3.59 -3.05 -9.99
C THR A 60 -3.47 -1.54 -10.23
N LYS A 61 -3.17 -1.16 -11.48
CA LYS A 61 -3.14 0.24 -11.91
C LYS A 61 -4.53 0.80 -12.23
N PHE A 62 -5.52 -0.08 -12.41
CA PHE A 62 -6.87 0.26 -12.89
C PHE A 62 -7.77 0.74 -11.75
N SER A 63 -8.67 1.67 -12.06
CA SER A 63 -9.76 2.04 -11.15
C SER A 63 -10.73 0.86 -10.99
N ARG A 64 -11.52 0.85 -9.91
CA ARG A 64 -12.55 -0.18 -9.73
C ARG A 64 -13.54 -0.23 -10.91
N ALA A 65 -13.93 0.93 -11.44
CA ALA A 65 -14.86 1.03 -12.57
C ALA A 65 -14.23 0.49 -13.88
N ASP A 66 -13.01 0.91 -14.19
CA ASP A 66 -12.31 0.46 -15.40
C ASP A 66 -12.05 -1.05 -15.37
N TYR A 67 -11.67 -1.58 -14.21
CA TYR A 67 -11.42 -3.01 -14.05
C TYR A 67 -12.67 -3.83 -14.34
N LEU A 68 -13.84 -3.41 -13.83
CA LEU A 68 -15.10 -4.10 -14.09
C LEU A 68 -15.50 -4.03 -15.57
N ARG A 69 -15.30 -2.87 -16.23
CA ARG A 69 -15.53 -2.71 -17.67
C ARG A 69 -14.62 -3.60 -18.52
N TYR A 70 -13.31 -3.56 -18.29
CA TYR A 70 -12.38 -4.40 -19.05
C TYR A 70 -12.58 -5.89 -18.78
N LYS A 71 -13.05 -6.26 -17.60
CA LYS A 71 -13.46 -7.63 -17.29
C LYS A 71 -14.68 -8.04 -18.10
N SER A 72 -15.71 -7.20 -18.21
CA SER A 72 -16.89 -7.50 -19.03
C SER A 72 -16.58 -7.55 -20.52
N GLU A 73 -15.61 -6.76 -21.00
CA GLU A 73 -15.14 -6.76 -22.39
C GLU A 73 -14.17 -7.93 -22.69
N GLY A 74 -13.79 -8.73 -21.69
CA GLY A 74 -12.83 -9.84 -21.88
C GLY A 74 -11.39 -9.40 -22.15
N ARG A 75 -11.05 -8.12 -21.91
CA ARG A 75 -9.72 -7.55 -22.19
C ARG A 75 -8.71 -7.83 -21.08
N ILE A 76 -9.15 -8.17 -19.88
CA ILE A 76 -8.25 -8.46 -18.76
C ILE A 76 -7.67 -9.86 -18.89
N MET A 77 -6.36 -9.94 -19.06
CA MET A 77 -5.59 -11.17 -18.92
C MET A 77 -5.10 -11.34 -17.47
N PRO A 78 -5.48 -12.43 -16.78
CA PRO A 78 -4.98 -12.71 -15.44
C PRO A 78 -3.49 -13.09 -15.46
N ASP A 79 -2.70 -12.50 -14.58
CA ASP A 79 -1.25 -12.73 -14.44
C ASP A 79 -0.95 -13.20 -13.00
N GLY A 80 -1.67 -14.25 -12.59
CA GLY A 80 -1.65 -14.78 -11.22
C GLY A 80 -2.21 -13.78 -10.20
N VAL A 81 -1.31 -13.00 -9.59
CA VAL A 81 -1.67 -12.00 -8.56
C VAL A 81 -2.05 -10.64 -9.17
N ASN A 82 -1.60 -10.37 -10.39
CA ASN A 82 -1.80 -9.11 -11.10
C ASN A 82 -2.73 -9.26 -12.32
N ALA A 83 -3.05 -8.14 -12.97
CA ALA A 83 -3.87 -8.08 -14.17
C ALA A 83 -3.14 -7.29 -15.27
N LYS A 84 -3.15 -7.85 -16.47
CA LYS A 84 -2.71 -7.21 -17.71
C LYS A 84 -3.94 -6.91 -18.57
N VAL A 85 -3.87 -5.84 -19.36
CA VAL A 85 -4.88 -5.45 -20.35
C VAL A 85 -4.19 -5.38 -21.69
#